data_AF-A0A4R7SWK8-F1
#
_entry.id   AF-A0A4R7SWK8-F1
#
_cell.length_a   1.000
_cell.length_b   1.000
_cell.length_c   1.000
_cell.angle_alpha   90.00
_cell.angle_beta   90.00
_cell.angle_gamma   90.00
#
_symmetry.space_group_name_H-M   'P 1'
#
loop_
_entity.id
_entity.type
_entity.pdbx_description
1 polymer ?
#
loop_
_entity_poly.entity_id
_entity_poly.type
_entity_poly.pdbx_seq_one_letter_code
_entity_poly.pdbx_strand_id
1 'polypeptide(L)' 'MTLRPKALITGASGGIGASLAPAFAERGYDLVLLARRSDRLEEVAAGTPH' A
#
# COMPACT_ATOMS: atom_id res chain seq x y z
N MET A 1 9.76 2.63 -21.27
CA MET A 1 9.32 2.38 -19.88
C MET A 1 8.77 3.68 -19.34
N THR A 2 7.48 3.75 -19.04
CA THR A 2 6.89 4.91 -18.37
C THR A 2 7.10 4.72 -16.86
N LEU A 3 7.60 5.75 -16.16
CA LEU A 3 7.82 5.69 -14.73
C LEU A 3 6.47 5.66 -13.99
N ARG A 4 6.24 4.64 -13.17
CA ARG A 4 5.13 4.61 -12.20
C ARG A 4 5.50 5.49 -11.00
N PRO A 5 4.63 6.41 -10.56
CA PRO A 5 4.87 7.18 -9.35
C PRO A 5 4.86 6.26 -8.13
N LYS A 6 5.66 6.59 -7.11
CA LYS A 6 5.74 5.82 -5.86
C LYS A 6 4.95 6.49 -4.76
N ALA A 7 4.25 5.70 -3.93
CA ALA A 7 3.54 6.19 -2.76
C ALA A 7 4.07 5.47 -1.49
N LEU A 8 4.55 6.24 -0.52
CA LEU A 8 4.86 5.76 0.82
C LEU A 8 3.65 5.97 1.72
N ILE A 9 3.06 4.87 2.22
CA ILE A 9 1.90 4.91 3.10
C ILE A 9 2.35 4.55 4.52
N THR A 10 2.27 5.51 5.44
CA THR A 10 2.53 5.29 6.86
C THR A 10 1.24 4.88 7.58
N GLY A 11 1.36 4.06 8.63
CA GLY A 11 0.18 3.50 9.29
C GLY A 11 -0.59 2.51 8.41
N ALA A 12 0.05 1.92 7.40
CA ALA A 12 -0.58 1.04 6.40
C ALA A 12 -1.22 -0.24 6.97
N SER A 13 -0.93 -0.61 8.22
CA SER A 13 -1.51 -1.79 8.89
C SER A 13 -2.99 -1.67 9.30
N GLY A 14 -3.66 -0.54 9.02
CA GLY A 14 -5.08 -0.37 9.37
C GLY A 14 -5.64 1.03 9.11
N GLY A 15 -6.95 1.18 9.32
CA GLY A 15 -7.66 2.44 9.14
C GLY A 15 -7.45 3.03 7.74
N ILE A 16 -7.23 4.34 7.67
CA ILE A 16 -7.06 5.08 6.41
C ILE A 16 -5.87 4.54 5.61
N GLY A 17 -4.74 4.22 6.25
CA GLY A 17 -3.56 3.72 5.56
C GLY A 17 -3.83 2.41 4.81
N ALA A 18 -4.53 1.47 5.44
CA ALA A 18 -4.92 0.22 4.80
C ALA A 18 -5.92 0.44 3.66
N SER A 19 -6.90 1.34 3.82
CA SER A 19 -7.86 1.67 2.76
C SER A 19 -7.24 2.37 1.55
N LEU A 20 -6.15 3.13 1.76
CA LEU A 20 -5.47 3.85 0.68
C LEU A 20 -4.62 2.94 -0.20
N ALA A 21 -4.07 1.84 0.33
CA ALA A 21 -3.21 0.94 -0.42
C ALA A 21 -3.86 0.44 -1.74
N PRO A 22 -5.02 -0.23 -1.74
CA PRO A 22 -5.67 -0.67 -2.99
C PRO A 22 -6.02 0.53 -3.90
N ALA A 23 -6.47 1.64 -3.32
CA ALA A 23 -6.84 2.83 -4.07
C ALA A 23 -5.66 3.45 -4.84
N PHE A 24 -4.43 3.42 -4.29
CA PHE A 24 -3.25 3.91 -5.00
C PHE A 24 -2.71 2.89 -6.01
N ALA A 25 -2.75 1.60 -5.68
CA ALA A 25 -2.37 0.54 -6.62
C ALA A 25 -3.20 0.59 -7.91
N GLU A 26 -4.53 0.70 -7.80
CA GLU A 26 -5.45 0.82 -8.95
C GLU A 26 -5.16 2.06 -9.82
N ARG A 27 -4.56 3.10 -9.25
CA ARG A 27 -4.13 4.32 -9.95
C ARG A 27 -2.74 4.19 -10.60
N GLY A 28 -2.13 3.01 -10.55
CA GLY A 28 -0.85 2.71 -11.17
C GLY A 28 0.37 3.14 -10.34
N TYR A 29 0.23 3.32 -9.03
CA TYR A 29 1.38 3.60 -8.16
C TYR A 29 2.12 2.32 -7.79
N ASP A 30 3.43 2.44 -7.57
CA ASP A 30 4.19 1.44 -6.81
C ASP A 30 4.15 1.81 -5.32
N LEU A 31 3.79 0.87 -4.46
CA LEU A 31 3.54 1.16 -3.05
C LEU A 31 4.70 0.74 -2.15
N VAL A 32 4.97 1.57 -1.15
CA VAL A 32 5.81 1.22 0.00
C VAL A 32 4.94 1.36 1.24
N LEU A 33 4.67 0.24 1.92
CA LEU A 33 3.81 0.19 3.09
C LEU A 33 4.66 0.18 4.37
N LEU A 34 4.39 1.10 5.29
CA LEU A 34 5.13 1.24 6.55
C LEU A 34 4.17 1.24 7.74
N ALA A 35 4.37 0.32 8.67
CA ALA A 35 3.69 0.25 9.96
C ALA A 35 4.47 -0.62 10.96
N ARG A 36 4.01 -0.66 12.21
CA ARG A 36 4.66 -1.41 13.30
C ARG A 36 4.25 -2.89 13.39
N ARG A 37 3.15 -3.28 12.72
CA ARG A 37 2.58 -4.64 12.76
C ARG A 37 2.77 -5.30 11.40
N SER A 38 3.72 -6.23 11.31
CA SER A 38 4.13 -6.87 10.06
C SER A 38 3.08 -7.84 9.52
N ASP A 39 2.45 -8.62 10.39
CA ASP A 39 1.30 -9.50 10.08
C ASP A 39 0.20 -8.75 9.31
N ARG A 40 -0.19 -7.58 9.83
CA ARG A 40 -1.19 -6.72 9.19
C ARG A 40 -0.71 -6.08 7.89
N LEU A 41 0.58 -5.82 7.75
CA LEU A 41 1.14 -5.30 6.49
C LEU A 41 1.10 -6.35 5.40
N GLU A 42 1.40 -7.61 5.74
CA GLU A 42 1.33 -8.73 4.81
C GLU A 42 -0.11 -8.98 4.35
N GLU A 43 -1.09 -8.92 5.27
CA GLU A 43 -2.53 -8.97 4.93
C GLU A 43 -2.91 -7.88 3.91
N VAL A 44 -2.50 -6.63 4.16
CA VAL A 44 -2.81 -5.50 3.27
C VAL A 44 -2.11 -5.65 1.92
N ALA A 45 -0.84 -6.07 1.91
CA ALA A 45 -0.09 -6.31 0.67
C ALA A 45 -0.72 -7.41 -0.18
N ALA A 46 -1.13 -8.53 0.43
CA ALA A 46 -1.79 -9.63 -0.27
C ALA A 46 -3.16 -9.24 -0.85
N GLY A 47 -3.87 -8.30 -0.20
CA GLY A 47 -5.13 -7.75 -0.69
C GLY A 47 -5.01 -6.59 -1.67
N THR A 48 -3.79 -6.15 -1.99
CA THR A 48 -3.53 -4.99 -2.85
C THR A 48 -3.04 -5.44 -4.24
N PRO A 49 -3.65 -4.98 -5.35
CA PRO A 49 -3.19 -5.32 -6.69
C PRO A 49 -1.79 -4.75 -7.00
N HIS A 50 -1.07 -5.38 -7.94
CA HIS A 50 0.25 -4.95 -8.41
C HIS A 50 0.17 -4.07 -9.66
#